data_AF-A0A8C0ITW6-F1
#
_entry.id   AF-A0A8C0ITW6-F1
#
_cell.length_a   1.000
_cell.length_b   1.000
_cell.length_c   1.000
_cell.angle_alpha   90.00
_cell.angle_beta   90.00
_cell.angle_gamma   90.00
#
_symmetry.space_group_name_H-M   'P 1'
#
loop_
_entity.id
_entity.type
_entity.pdbx_description
1 polymer ?
#
loop_
_entity_poly.entity_id
_entity_poly.type
_entity_poly.pdbx_seq_one_letter_code
_entity_poly.pdbx_strand_id
1 'polypeptide(L)'
;LRQETQEICKQHTWVAEIHSFAHSWSPKQLELMKGWPAGKYVQRVVQLRAWAERVREVPSMVITCNRLLLVDCSSVQQEIGAWGMRGYILSLLFSETSQRSEILISQLGGVVQLYQSVSTDIFTIAKCSQKVWLEPTSTDSMLCWYLHVSAVPLTGVFLCPQLLDTWEAFVYQQQEASDFIVSRRLSIIAELVDSLQRARQELQELLTMATTGQFLDPSQSPRAMEQELRELHRRFQAMTTRVAELCRSQKILTGMRATGPHPASVGIQPQGSLLVPVTS
;
A
#
# COMPACT_ATOMS: atom_id res chain seq x y z
N LEU A 1 -57.11 5.42 -21.70
CA LEU A 1 -56.67 4.04 -22.02
C LEU A 1 -55.30 4.01 -22.73
N ARG A 2 -55.16 3.90 -24.07
CA ARG A 2 -53.82 3.69 -24.70
C ARG A 2 -52.79 4.80 -24.41
N GLN A 3 -53.20 6.07 -24.49
CA GLN A 3 -52.31 7.21 -24.18
C GLN A 3 -51.95 7.31 -22.70
N GLU A 4 -52.87 6.94 -21.83
CA GLU A 4 -52.75 7.02 -20.37
C GLU A 4 -51.86 5.92 -19.81
N THR A 5 -51.98 4.69 -20.34
CA THR A 5 -51.06 3.60 -20.06
C THR A 5 -49.65 3.93 -20.58
N GLN A 6 -49.53 4.56 -21.75
CA GLN A 6 -48.24 5.02 -22.27
C GLN A 6 -47.59 6.09 -21.38
N GLU A 7 -48.37 7.01 -20.83
CA GLU A 7 -47.87 8.06 -19.93
C GLU A 7 -47.37 7.47 -18.60
N ILE A 8 -48.11 6.53 -18.02
CA ILE A 8 -47.65 5.78 -16.83
C ILE A 8 -46.34 5.03 -17.12
N CYS A 9 -46.23 4.34 -18.26
CA CYS A 9 -45.01 3.65 -18.66
C CYS A 9 -43.83 4.61 -18.90
N LYS A 10 -44.06 5.79 -19.47
CA LYS A 10 -43.04 6.82 -19.65
C LYS A 10 -42.51 7.36 -18.32
N GLN A 11 -43.38 7.52 -17.32
CA GLN A 11 -42.99 7.96 -15.98
C GLN A 11 -42.21 6.88 -15.20
N HIS A 12 -42.30 5.63 -15.64
CA HIS A 12 -41.71 4.45 -14.97
C HIS A 12 -40.67 3.71 -15.81
N THR A 13 -40.03 4.37 -16.79
CA THR A 13 -38.98 3.76 -17.63
C THR A 13 -37.79 3.22 -16.83
N TRP A 14 -37.51 3.82 -15.67
CA TRP A 14 -36.49 3.37 -14.71
C TRP A 14 -36.71 1.95 -14.20
N VAL A 15 -37.96 1.44 -14.18
CA VAL A 15 -38.27 0.07 -13.75
C VAL A 15 -37.59 -0.96 -14.67
N ALA A 16 -37.46 -0.66 -15.96
CA ALA A 16 -36.81 -1.55 -16.92
C ALA A 16 -35.30 -1.68 -16.67
N GLU A 17 -34.61 -0.57 -16.38
CA GLU A 17 -33.18 -0.57 -16.03
C GLU A 17 -32.91 -1.41 -14.78
N ILE A 18 -33.75 -1.18 -13.79
CA ILE A 18 -33.71 -1.84 -12.50
C ILE A 18 -33.98 -3.35 -12.65
N HIS A 19 -35.04 -3.72 -13.37
CA HIS A 19 -35.41 -5.10 -13.65
C HIS A 19 -34.30 -5.81 -14.45
N SER A 20 -33.74 -5.16 -15.46
CA SER A 20 -32.61 -5.70 -16.25
C SER A 20 -31.40 -5.97 -15.36
N PHE A 21 -31.08 -5.06 -14.44
CA PHE A 21 -29.97 -5.25 -13.51
C PHE A 21 -30.21 -6.44 -12.58
N ALA A 22 -31.40 -6.52 -11.96
CA ALA A 22 -31.77 -7.64 -11.09
C ALA A 22 -31.71 -8.98 -11.82
N HIS A 23 -32.18 -9.05 -13.07
CA HIS A 23 -32.13 -10.26 -13.90
C HIS A 23 -30.71 -10.64 -14.34
N SER A 24 -29.82 -9.66 -14.46
CA SER A 24 -28.40 -9.93 -14.76
C SER A 24 -27.61 -10.40 -13.55
N TRP A 25 -28.17 -10.27 -12.33
CA TRP A 25 -27.47 -10.55 -11.09
C TRP A 25 -27.08 -12.02 -10.98
N SER A 26 -25.80 -12.26 -10.69
CA SER A 26 -25.28 -13.61 -10.43
C SER A 26 -24.08 -13.56 -9.49
N PRO A 27 -23.75 -14.66 -8.80
CA PRO A 27 -22.55 -14.74 -7.97
C PRO A 27 -21.25 -14.37 -8.72
N LYS A 28 -21.20 -14.60 -10.04
CA LYS A 28 -20.06 -14.19 -10.88
C LYS A 28 -19.86 -12.68 -10.91
N GLN A 29 -20.94 -11.89 -10.87
CA GLN A 29 -20.82 -10.44 -10.81
C GLN A 29 -20.20 -9.98 -9.49
N LEU A 30 -20.51 -10.65 -8.38
CA LEU A 30 -19.90 -10.36 -7.08
C LEU A 30 -18.39 -10.64 -7.08
N GLU A 31 -17.96 -11.72 -7.73
CA GLU A 31 -16.54 -12.03 -7.91
C GLU A 31 -15.81 -10.96 -8.75
N LEU A 32 -16.45 -10.47 -9.81
CA LEU A 32 -15.91 -9.37 -10.63
C LEU A 32 -15.80 -8.04 -9.88
N MET A 33 -16.52 -7.90 -8.76
CA MET A 33 -16.47 -6.71 -7.92
C MET A 33 -15.27 -6.71 -6.97
N LYS A 34 -14.66 -7.88 -6.69
CA LYS A 34 -13.49 -7.98 -5.81
C LYS A 34 -12.35 -7.10 -6.31
N GLY A 35 -11.75 -6.35 -5.40
CA GLY A 35 -10.64 -5.44 -5.69
C GLY A 35 -11.06 -4.12 -6.36
N TRP A 36 -12.35 -3.80 -6.43
CA TRP A 36 -12.78 -2.52 -6.99
C TRP A 36 -12.23 -1.32 -6.19
N PRO A 37 -11.96 -0.19 -6.87
CA PRO A 37 -11.71 1.08 -6.18
C PRO A 37 -12.89 1.48 -5.30
N ALA A 38 -12.59 2.14 -4.16
CA ALA A 38 -13.59 2.60 -3.18
C ALA A 38 -14.77 3.32 -3.83
N GLY A 39 -14.49 4.25 -4.75
CA GLY A 39 -15.53 5.02 -5.44
C GLY A 39 -16.53 4.17 -6.23
N LYS A 40 -16.11 3.03 -6.80
CA LYS A 40 -17.04 2.14 -7.51
C LYS A 40 -17.98 1.41 -6.56
N TYR A 41 -17.51 1.00 -5.39
CA TYR A 41 -18.36 0.42 -4.35
C TYR A 41 -19.37 1.44 -3.83
N VAL A 42 -18.89 2.64 -3.47
CA VAL A 42 -19.72 3.75 -3.00
C VAL A 42 -20.81 4.08 -4.01
N GLN A 43 -20.44 4.32 -5.28
CA GLN A 43 -21.39 4.61 -6.34
C GLN A 43 -22.46 3.52 -6.48
N ARG A 44 -22.06 2.25 -6.39
CA ARG A 44 -22.99 1.12 -6.50
C ARG A 44 -23.98 1.08 -5.32
N VAL A 45 -23.48 1.24 -4.09
CA VAL A 45 -24.32 1.25 -2.89
C VAL A 45 -25.32 2.41 -2.91
N VAL A 46 -24.86 3.60 -3.31
CA VAL A 46 -25.71 4.79 -3.46
C VAL A 46 -26.80 4.56 -4.50
N GLN A 47 -26.44 4.02 -5.67
CA GLN A 47 -27.39 3.71 -6.74
C GLN A 47 -28.48 2.73 -6.27
N LEU A 48 -28.08 1.63 -5.62
CA LEU A 48 -29.02 0.61 -5.12
C LEU A 48 -29.95 1.17 -4.05
N ARG A 49 -29.48 2.10 -3.22
CA ARG A 49 -30.34 2.78 -2.25
C ARG A 49 -31.33 3.70 -2.96
N ALA A 50 -30.88 4.54 -3.88
CA ALA A 50 -31.77 5.43 -4.64
C ALA A 50 -32.88 4.65 -5.38
N TRP A 51 -32.53 3.48 -5.93
CA TRP A 51 -33.49 2.56 -6.54
C TRP A 51 -34.48 1.99 -5.52
N ALA A 52 -34.01 1.57 -4.34
CA ALA A 52 -34.89 1.09 -3.28
C ALA A 52 -35.85 2.17 -2.75
N GLU A 53 -35.39 3.43 -2.61
CA GLU A 53 -36.24 4.56 -2.24
C GLU A 53 -37.32 4.78 -3.30
N ARG A 54 -36.92 4.85 -4.57
CA ARG A 54 -37.81 5.12 -5.71
C ARG A 54 -38.90 4.06 -5.88
N VAL A 55 -38.59 2.80 -5.60
CA VAL A 55 -39.58 1.72 -5.64
C VAL A 55 -40.57 1.82 -4.48
N ARG A 56 -40.11 2.25 -3.30
CA ARG A 56 -40.99 2.45 -2.15
C ARG A 56 -41.99 3.57 -2.37
N GLU A 57 -41.61 4.60 -3.13
CA GLU A 57 -42.48 5.73 -3.48
C GLU A 57 -43.59 5.35 -4.48
N VAL A 58 -43.46 4.20 -5.17
CA VAL A 58 -44.51 3.72 -6.09
C VAL A 58 -45.77 3.38 -5.27
N PRO A 59 -46.95 3.94 -5.58
CA PRO A 59 -48.19 3.55 -4.92
C PRO A 59 -48.48 2.07 -5.15
N SER A 60 -48.96 1.35 -4.13
CA SER A 60 -49.35 -0.05 -4.27
C SER A 60 -50.47 -0.26 -5.28
N MET A 61 -51.27 0.79 -5.55
CA MET A 61 -52.38 0.75 -6.47
C MET A 61 -52.49 2.08 -7.21
N VAL A 62 -52.54 2.03 -8.54
CA VAL A 62 -52.71 3.20 -9.41
C VAL A 62 -54.02 3.07 -10.17
N ILE A 63 -54.94 4.01 -9.95
CA ILE A 63 -56.19 4.10 -10.70
C ILE A 63 -55.96 5.05 -11.87
N THR A 64 -56.31 4.59 -13.07
CA THR A 64 -56.32 5.44 -14.28
C THR A 64 -57.24 6.66 -14.07
N CYS A 65 -56.88 7.81 -14.64
CA CYS A 65 -57.64 9.06 -14.57
C CYS A 65 -59.09 8.91 -15.05
N ASN A 66 -59.36 8.01 -16.01
CA ASN A 66 -60.72 7.68 -16.45
C ASN A 66 -61.46 6.67 -15.54
N ARG A 67 -60.80 6.19 -14.47
CA ARG A 67 -61.29 5.22 -13.48
C ARG A 67 -61.72 3.86 -14.05
N LEU A 68 -61.27 3.52 -15.26
CA LEU A 68 -61.65 2.25 -15.91
C LEU A 68 -60.72 1.10 -15.57
N LEU A 69 -59.45 1.41 -15.23
CA LEU A 69 -58.43 0.42 -14.91
C LEU A 69 -57.77 0.73 -13.57
N LEU A 70 -57.48 -0.33 -12.84
CA LEU A 70 -56.77 -0.34 -11.58
C LEU A 70 -55.54 -1.21 -11.77
N VAL A 71 -54.36 -0.61 -11.58
CA VAL A 71 -53.06 -1.28 -11.71
C VAL A 71 -52.55 -1.57 -10.32
N ASP A 72 -52.38 -2.86 -10.02
CA ASP A 72 -51.73 -3.31 -8.80
C ASP A 72 -50.20 -3.30 -9.01
N CYS A 73 -49.50 -2.46 -8.25
CA CYS A 73 -48.05 -2.33 -8.28
C CYS A 73 -47.37 -3.08 -7.13
N SER A 74 -48.13 -3.81 -6.30
CA SER A 74 -47.57 -4.56 -5.17
C SER A 74 -46.57 -5.63 -5.62
N SER A 75 -46.79 -6.25 -6.78
CA SER A 75 -45.85 -7.22 -7.37
C SER A 75 -44.50 -6.60 -7.70
N VAL A 76 -44.50 -5.37 -8.20
CA VAL A 76 -43.26 -4.60 -8.46
C VAL A 76 -42.54 -4.33 -7.13
N GLN A 77 -43.26 -3.95 -6.08
CA GLN A 77 -42.65 -3.74 -4.77
C GLN A 77 -42.13 -5.03 -4.13
N GLN A 78 -42.78 -6.18 -4.32
CA GLN A 78 -42.35 -7.46 -3.77
C GLN A 78 -41.15 -8.05 -4.53
N GLU A 79 -41.19 -8.07 -5.86
CA GLU A 79 -40.09 -8.58 -6.69
C GLU A 79 -38.84 -7.71 -6.57
N ILE A 80 -39.02 -6.39 -6.43
CA ILE A 80 -37.92 -5.45 -6.29
C ILE A 80 -37.45 -5.31 -4.83
N GLY A 81 -38.36 -5.29 -3.86
CA GLY A 81 -38.06 -5.10 -2.44
C GLY A 81 -37.29 -6.27 -1.82
N ALA A 82 -37.40 -7.48 -2.39
CA ALA A 82 -36.74 -8.70 -1.91
C ALA A 82 -35.27 -8.85 -2.33
N TRP A 83 -34.64 -7.84 -2.94
CA TRP A 83 -33.27 -7.96 -3.46
C TRP A 83 -32.21 -8.10 -2.38
N GLY A 84 -31.87 -9.35 -2.06
CA GLY A 84 -30.72 -9.72 -1.24
C GLY A 84 -29.36 -9.26 -1.80
N MET A 85 -29.31 -8.77 -3.06
CA MET A 85 -28.08 -8.28 -3.71
C MET A 85 -27.38 -7.16 -2.95
N ARG A 86 -28.15 -6.23 -2.37
CA ARG A 86 -27.59 -5.14 -1.55
C ARG A 86 -26.86 -5.71 -0.34
N GLY A 87 -27.43 -6.74 0.28
CA GLY A 87 -26.81 -7.49 1.36
C GLY A 87 -25.48 -8.09 0.92
N TYR A 88 -25.45 -8.79 -0.22
CA TYR A 88 -24.22 -9.40 -0.74
C TYR A 88 -23.12 -8.38 -1.06
N ILE A 89 -23.45 -7.23 -1.65
CA ILE A 89 -22.48 -6.17 -1.97
C ILE A 89 -21.95 -5.52 -0.70
N LEU A 90 -22.82 -5.25 0.29
CA LEU A 90 -22.40 -4.71 1.58
C LEU A 90 -21.53 -5.71 2.32
N SER A 91 -21.89 -7.00 2.36
CA SER A 91 -21.06 -8.05 2.97
C SER A 91 -19.69 -8.16 2.29
N LEU A 92 -19.63 -8.09 0.96
CA LEU A 92 -18.35 -8.05 0.25
C LEU A 92 -17.54 -6.81 0.65
N LEU A 93 -18.16 -5.63 0.63
CA LEU A 93 -17.51 -4.38 1.02
C LEU A 93 -16.96 -4.45 2.45
N PHE A 94 -17.74 -4.98 3.40
CA PHE A 94 -17.30 -5.20 4.77
C PHE A 94 -16.13 -6.17 4.85
N SER A 95 -16.17 -7.28 4.10
CA SER A 95 -15.07 -8.25 4.09
C SER A 95 -13.76 -7.65 3.55
N GLU A 96 -13.83 -6.87 2.45
CA GLU A 96 -12.64 -6.20 1.91
C GLU A 96 -12.13 -5.11 2.86
N THR A 97 -13.06 -4.41 3.52
CA THR A 97 -12.75 -3.41 4.56
C THR A 97 -12.20 -4.06 5.83
N SER A 98 -12.52 -5.30 6.17
CA SER A 98 -11.87 -5.99 7.28
C SER A 98 -10.45 -6.37 6.89
N GLN A 99 -10.33 -7.09 5.76
CA GLN A 99 -9.06 -7.63 5.29
C GLN A 99 -8.00 -6.55 5.06
N ARG A 100 -8.37 -5.46 4.37
CA ARG A 100 -7.45 -4.35 4.15
C ARG A 100 -7.03 -3.69 5.48
N SER A 101 -7.88 -3.68 6.51
CA SER A 101 -7.60 -2.98 7.76
C SER A 101 -6.63 -3.80 8.60
N GLU A 102 -6.79 -5.13 8.60
CA GLU A 102 -5.86 -6.05 9.25
C GLU A 102 -4.47 -5.97 8.63
N ILE A 103 -4.38 -5.92 7.29
CA ILE A 103 -3.12 -5.73 6.57
C ILE A 103 -2.47 -4.41 6.98
N LEU A 104 -3.24 -3.31 6.98
CA LEU A 104 -2.73 -1.99 7.29
C LEU A 104 -2.29 -1.89 8.77
N ILE A 105 -3.08 -2.41 9.71
CA ILE A 105 -2.73 -2.49 11.13
C ILE A 105 -1.43 -3.27 11.31
N SER A 106 -1.28 -4.41 10.64
CA SER A 106 -0.05 -5.23 10.72
C SER A 106 1.18 -4.47 10.18
N GLN A 107 1.03 -3.80 9.03
CA GLN A 107 2.11 -3.01 8.43
C GLN A 107 2.52 -1.83 9.32
N LEU A 108 1.55 -1.03 9.76
CA LEU A 108 1.79 0.12 10.65
C LEU A 108 2.38 -0.35 11.99
N GLY A 109 1.84 -1.42 12.59
CA GLY A 109 2.33 -1.99 13.83
C GLY A 109 3.79 -2.45 13.74
N GLY A 110 4.19 -3.09 12.63
CA GLY A 110 5.59 -3.47 12.40
C GLY A 110 6.53 -2.27 12.29
N VAL A 111 6.07 -1.16 11.71
CA VAL A 111 6.86 0.08 11.61
C VAL A 111 6.90 0.83 12.95
N VAL A 112 5.80 0.86 13.69
CA VAL A 112 5.74 1.40 15.05
C VAL A 112 6.73 0.68 15.96
N GLN A 113 6.76 -0.65 15.94
CA GLN A 113 7.73 -1.43 16.71
C GLN A 113 9.17 -1.10 16.31
N LEU A 114 9.44 -0.91 15.02
CA LEU A 114 10.75 -0.48 14.54
C LEU A 114 11.12 0.90 15.11
N TYR A 115 10.21 1.88 15.07
CA TYR A 115 10.44 3.23 15.60
C TYR A 115 10.59 3.25 17.13
N GLN A 116 9.79 2.47 17.86
CA GLN A 116 9.95 2.29 19.31
C GLN A 116 11.29 1.64 19.67
N SER A 117 11.83 0.81 18.78
CA SER A 117 13.15 0.19 18.93
C SER A 117 14.31 1.07 18.44
N VAL A 118 14.07 2.34 18.08
CA VAL A 118 15.14 3.29 17.71
C VAL A 118 16.14 3.34 18.86
N SER A 119 17.23 2.60 18.67
CA SER A 119 18.28 2.40 19.64
C SER A 119 19.38 3.44 19.41
N THR A 120 20.42 3.38 20.24
CA THR A 120 21.65 4.13 19.98
C THR A 120 22.52 3.52 18.88
N ASP A 121 22.20 2.33 18.37
CA ASP A 121 23.06 1.61 17.44
C ASP A 121 22.89 2.07 15.98
N ILE A 122 24.01 2.13 15.27
CA ILE A 122 24.13 2.67 13.91
C ILE A 122 23.20 1.96 12.91
N PHE A 123 23.00 0.64 13.06
CA PHE A 123 22.27 -0.17 12.07
C PHE A 123 20.76 0.02 12.22
N THR A 124 20.27 0.04 13.44
CA THR A 124 18.85 0.29 13.73
C THR A 124 18.46 1.70 13.30
N ILE A 125 19.30 2.70 13.57
CA ILE A 125 19.05 4.08 13.13
C ILE A 125 19.07 4.21 11.61
N ALA A 126 20.00 3.56 10.91
CA ALA A 126 20.00 3.54 9.45
C ALA A 126 18.73 2.89 8.87
N LYS A 127 18.29 1.76 9.45
CA LYS A 127 17.06 1.08 9.05
C LYS A 127 15.81 1.94 9.28
N CYS A 128 15.74 2.63 10.43
CA CYS A 128 14.65 3.55 10.75
C CYS A 128 14.64 4.74 9.79
N SER A 129 15.82 5.34 9.53
CA SER A 129 15.97 6.42 8.56
C SER A 129 15.39 5.99 7.21
N GLN A 130 15.81 4.85 6.67
CA GLN A 130 15.29 4.33 5.41
C GLN A 130 13.75 4.26 5.38
N LYS A 131 13.12 3.77 6.45
CA LYS A 131 11.66 3.63 6.54
C LYS A 131 10.93 4.97 6.66
N VAL A 132 11.45 5.91 7.45
CA VAL A 132 10.87 7.27 7.58
C VAL A 132 10.79 7.96 6.21
N TRP A 133 11.79 7.78 5.34
CA TRP A 133 11.87 8.47 4.05
C TRP A 133 11.15 7.77 2.89
N LEU A 134 10.77 6.48 3.00
CA LEU A 134 10.24 5.67 1.87
C LEU A 134 8.77 5.25 2.01
N GLU A 135 8.24 5.12 3.22
CA GLU A 135 6.88 4.61 3.45
C GLU A 135 5.69 5.58 3.25
N PRO A 136 5.81 6.91 3.03
CA PRO A 136 4.62 7.76 2.92
C PRO A 136 3.65 7.36 1.79
N THR A 137 4.14 6.76 0.69
CA THR A 137 3.32 6.61 -0.52
C THR A 137 2.38 5.38 -0.54
N SER A 138 2.70 4.29 0.18
CA SER A 138 1.88 3.07 0.13
C SER A 138 0.78 3.05 1.20
N THR A 139 1.08 3.57 2.39
CA THR A 139 0.13 3.67 3.50
C THR A 139 -0.95 4.72 3.24
N ASP A 140 -0.58 5.83 2.59
CA ASP A 140 -1.49 6.93 2.23
C ASP A 140 -2.57 6.49 1.23
N SER A 141 -2.21 5.71 0.21
CA SER A 141 -3.18 5.16 -0.75
C SER A 141 -4.21 4.23 -0.09
N MET A 142 -3.81 3.49 0.94
CA MET A 142 -4.68 2.53 1.61
C MET A 142 -5.63 3.23 2.59
N LEU A 143 -5.15 4.23 3.33
CA LEU A 143 -5.98 5.10 4.17
C LEU A 143 -6.97 5.93 3.37
N CYS A 144 -6.54 6.48 2.22
CA CYS A 144 -7.43 7.18 1.31
C CYS A 144 -8.61 6.30 0.85
N TRP A 145 -8.36 5.02 0.59
CA TRP A 145 -9.42 4.07 0.26
C TRP A 145 -10.44 3.94 1.41
N TYR A 146 -9.97 3.79 2.65
CA TYR A 146 -10.85 3.68 3.83
C TYR A 146 -11.68 4.93 4.05
N LEU A 147 -11.03 6.09 4.06
CA LEU A 147 -11.68 7.39 4.26
C LEU A 147 -12.75 7.63 3.20
N HIS A 148 -12.51 7.21 1.97
CA HIS A 148 -13.50 7.34 0.89
C HIS A 148 -14.75 6.47 1.11
N VAL A 149 -14.59 5.24 1.59
CA VAL A 149 -15.73 4.34 1.86
C VAL A 149 -16.49 4.75 3.12
N SER A 150 -15.79 5.15 4.18
CA SER A 150 -16.39 5.54 5.46
C SER A 150 -17.03 6.93 5.44
N ALA A 151 -16.59 7.83 4.55
CA ALA A 151 -17.20 9.14 4.37
C ALA A 151 -18.65 9.09 3.87
N VAL A 152 -19.12 7.94 3.36
CA VAL A 152 -20.49 7.77 2.87
C VAL A 152 -21.29 6.92 3.88
N PRO A 153 -22.19 7.52 4.68
CA PRO A 153 -22.96 6.80 5.72
C PRO A 153 -23.77 5.62 5.17
N LEU A 154 -24.09 5.65 3.87
CA LEU A 154 -24.89 4.65 3.20
C LEU A 154 -24.18 3.29 3.08
N THR A 155 -22.85 3.26 3.18
CA THR A 155 -22.04 2.03 3.18
C THR A 155 -22.06 1.31 4.53
N GLY A 156 -22.38 2.02 5.62
CA GLY A 156 -22.32 1.48 6.98
C GLY A 156 -20.90 1.12 7.46
N VAL A 157 -19.88 1.52 6.71
CA VAL A 157 -18.47 1.29 7.05
C VAL A 157 -17.98 2.39 7.98
N PHE A 158 -17.40 1.99 9.10
CA PHE A 158 -16.76 2.90 10.05
C PHE A 158 -15.27 2.59 10.15
N LEU A 159 -14.49 3.60 10.52
CA LEU A 159 -13.07 3.39 10.85
C LEU A 159 -13.00 2.44 12.05
N CYS A 160 -12.26 1.35 11.88
CA CYS A 160 -11.98 0.43 12.98
C CYS A 160 -11.21 1.21 14.07
N PRO A 161 -11.65 1.21 15.34
CA PRO A 161 -10.96 1.93 16.41
C PRO A 161 -9.48 1.53 16.50
N GLN A 162 -9.19 0.23 16.39
CA GLN A 162 -7.82 -0.27 16.39
C GLN A 162 -6.97 0.28 15.23
N LEU A 163 -7.55 0.48 14.04
CA LEU A 163 -6.84 1.09 12.92
C LEU A 163 -6.49 2.55 13.21
N LEU A 164 -7.43 3.29 13.81
CA LEU A 164 -7.21 4.68 14.19
C LEU A 164 -6.11 4.78 15.26
N ASP A 165 -6.19 3.98 16.32
CA ASP A 165 -5.17 3.93 17.38
C ASP A 165 -3.79 3.59 16.82
N THR A 166 -3.72 2.62 15.91
CA THR A 166 -2.46 2.20 15.27
C THR A 166 -1.91 3.30 14.36
N TRP A 167 -2.77 4.02 13.65
CA TRP A 167 -2.39 5.14 12.80
C TRP A 167 -1.87 6.33 13.61
N GLU A 168 -2.55 6.71 14.70
CA GLU A 168 -2.10 7.78 15.60
C GLU A 168 -0.76 7.43 16.22
N ALA A 169 -0.59 6.19 16.70
CA ALA A 169 0.68 5.70 17.20
C ALA A 169 1.77 5.75 16.11
N PHE A 170 1.46 5.38 14.87
CA PHE A 170 2.40 5.47 13.75
C PHE A 170 2.85 6.90 13.50
N VAL A 171 1.92 7.86 13.37
CA VAL A 171 2.24 9.27 13.12
C VAL A 171 3.12 9.84 14.24
N TYR A 172 2.74 9.57 15.49
CA TYR A 172 3.51 10.00 16.65
C TYR A 172 4.93 9.41 16.67
N GLN A 173 5.05 8.08 16.50
CA GLN A 173 6.34 7.40 16.53
C GLN A 173 7.23 7.77 15.33
N GLN A 174 6.64 8.03 14.17
CA GLN A 174 7.37 8.52 13.00
C GLN A 174 7.98 9.90 13.28
N GLN A 175 7.22 10.79 13.94
CA GLN A 175 7.70 12.12 14.31
C GLN A 175 8.83 12.01 15.35
N GLU A 176 8.63 11.27 16.43
CA GLU A 176 9.65 11.06 17.47
C GLU A 176 10.94 10.46 16.89
N ALA A 177 10.82 9.43 16.04
CA ALA A 177 11.96 8.81 15.37
C ALA A 177 12.67 9.80 14.43
N SER A 178 11.92 10.61 13.67
CA SER A 178 12.49 11.64 12.81
C SER A 178 13.30 12.67 13.62
N ASP A 179 12.73 13.20 14.70
CA ASP A 179 13.37 14.20 15.55
C ASP A 179 14.61 13.64 16.25
N PHE A 180 14.55 12.39 16.72
CA PHE A 180 15.70 11.68 17.27
C PHE A 180 16.82 11.49 16.23
N ILE A 181 16.47 11.04 15.02
CA ILE A 181 17.44 10.83 13.94
C ILE A 181 18.11 12.15 13.56
N VAL A 182 17.33 13.24 13.43
CA VAL A 182 17.85 14.57 13.10
C VAL A 182 18.78 15.07 14.18
N SER A 183 18.40 14.98 15.45
CA SER A 183 19.20 15.48 16.58
C SER A 183 20.52 14.73 16.75
N ARG A 184 20.55 13.41 16.50
CA ARG A 184 21.78 12.59 16.65
C ARG A 184 22.57 12.38 15.37
N ARG A 185 22.09 12.88 14.23
CA ARG A 185 22.65 12.58 12.90
C ARG A 185 24.17 12.72 12.83
N LEU A 186 24.70 13.85 13.29
CA LEU A 186 26.13 14.13 13.23
C LEU A 186 26.95 13.18 14.12
N SER A 187 26.47 12.89 15.32
CA SER A 187 27.12 11.92 16.23
C SER A 187 27.18 10.53 15.61
N ILE A 188 26.07 10.07 15.04
CA ILE A 188 25.98 8.72 14.46
C ILE A 188 26.88 8.61 13.22
N ILE A 189 26.96 9.66 12.40
CA ILE A 189 27.88 9.71 11.26
C ILE A 189 29.33 9.61 11.74
N ALA A 190 29.70 10.32 12.81
CA ALA A 190 31.04 10.22 13.38
C ALA A 190 31.33 8.79 13.91
N GLU A 191 30.44 8.22 14.71
CA GLU A 191 30.56 6.85 15.23
C GLU A 191 30.67 5.81 14.11
N LEU A 192 29.98 6.03 12.98
CA LEU A 192 30.04 5.20 11.80
C LEU A 192 31.40 5.30 11.10
N VAL A 193 31.96 6.49 10.95
CA VAL A 193 33.30 6.70 10.37
C VAL A 193 34.35 6.00 11.23
N ASP A 194 34.28 6.18 12.55
CA ASP A 194 35.20 5.52 13.49
C ASP A 194 35.06 4.00 13.46
N SER A 195 33.83 3.50 13.33
CA SER A 195 33.57 2.06 13.23
C SER A 195 34.09 1.46 11.92
N LEU A 196 33.96 2.18 10.80
CA LEU A 196 34.52 1.78 9.51
C LEU A 196 36.05 1.76 9.56
N GLN A 197 36.67 2.77 10.17
CA GLN A 197 38.12 2.85 10.30
C GLN A 197 38.66 1.69 11.15
N ARG A 198 38.04 1.43 12.31
CA ARG A 198 38.41 0.28 13.16
C ARG A 198 38.25 -1.06 12.43
N ALA A 199 37.14 -1.27 11.74
CA ALA A 199 36.90 -2.51 11.00
C ALA A 199 37.90 -2.72 9.86
N ARG A 200 38.31 -1.63 9.19
CA ARG A 200 39.36 -1.67 8.16
C ARG A 200 40.72 -2.03 8.74
N GLN A 201 41.07 -1.44 9.89
CA GLN A 201 42.32 -1.75 10.57
C GLN A 201 42.36 -3.23 11.00
N GLU A 202 41.28 -3.75 11.58
CA GLU A 202 41.19 -5.15 11.99
C GLU A 202 41.29 -6.11 10.80
N LEU A 203 40.71 -5.77 9.65
CA LEU A 203 40.89 -6.55 8.41
C LEU A 203 42.36 -6.56 7.94
N GLN A 204 43.07 -5.43 8.06
CA GLN A 204 44.50 -5.37 7.74
C GLN A 204 45.32 -6.21 8.72
N GLU A 205 45.02 -6.15 10.02
CA GLU A 205 45.69 -6.95 11.05
C GLU A 205 45.47 -8.45 10.81
N LEU A 206 44.23 -8.88 10.54
CA LEU A 206 43.93 -10.27 10.15
C LEU A 206 44.73 -10.70 8.91
N LEU A 207 44.80 -9.85 7.89
CA LEU A 207 45.58 -10.13 6.68
C LEU A 207 47.07 -10.27 7.00
N THR A 208 47.64 -9.38 7.82
CA THR A 208 49.04 -9.46 8.23
C THR A 208 49.32 -10.71 9.05
N MET A 209 48.45 -11.08 9.99
CA MET A 209 48.61 -12.32 10.77
C MET A 209 48.59 -13.55 9.86
N ALA A 210 47.71 -13.60 8.85
CA ALA A 210 47.63 -14.72 7.93
C ALA A 210 48.82 -14.84 6.96
N THR A 211 49.52 -13.73 6.70
CA THR A 211 50.56 -13.65 5.66
C THR A 211 51.97 -13.50 6.22
N THR A 212 52.15 -13.54 7.54
CA THR A 212 53.45 -13.37 8.19
C THR A 212 53.69 -14.42 9.28
N GLY A 213 54.93 -14.49 9.74
CA GLY A 213 55.31 -15.26 10.94
C GLY A 213 55.11 -16.77 10.80
N GLN A 214 54.43 -17.36 11.79
CA GLN A 214 54.25 -18.80 11.98
C GLN A 214 53.63 -19.53 10.78
N PHE A 215 52.88 -18.84 9.92
CA PHE A 215 52.27 -19.42 8.71
C PHE A 215 53.25 -19.57 7.54
N LEU A 216 54.44 -18.98 7.64
CA LEU A 216 55.54 -19.10 6.67
C LEU A 216 56.66 -20.03 7.16
N ASP A 217 56.56 -20.52 8.40
CA ASP A 217 57.59 -21.34 9.04
C ASP A 217 57.34 -22.84 8.77
N PRO A 218 58.21 -23.52 7.99
CA PRO A 218 58.05 -24.93 7.65
C PRO A 218 58.28 -25.89 8.84
N SER A 219 58.76 -25.40 9.98
CA SER A 219 58.93 -26.21 11.20
C SER A 219 57.65 -26.35 12.04
N GLN A 220 56.61 -25.58 11.72
CA GLN A 220 55.33 -25.60 12.43
C GLN A 220 54.46 -26.82 12.10
N SER A 221 53.59 -27.20 13.04
CA SER A 221 52.65 -28.31 12.86
C SER A 221 51.60 -27.97 11.78
N PRO A 222 51.52 -28.73 10.67
CA PRO A 222 50.57 -28.43 9.59
C PRO A 222 49.10 -28.47 10.03
N ARG A 223 48.75 -29.37 10.96
CA ARG A 223 47.38 -29.48 11.49
C ARG A 223 47.00 -28.30 12.39
N ALA A 224 47.92 -27.81 13.22
CA ALA A 224 47.68 -26.65 14.06
C ALA A 224 47.53 -25.39 13.20
N MET A 225 48.42 -25.24 12.21
CA MET A 225 48.38 -24.14 11.23
C MET A 225 47.06 -24.09 10.46
N GLU A 226 46.56 -25.24 10.00
CA GLU A 226 45.28 -25.33 9.30
C GLU A 226 44.09 -24.91 10.20
N GLN A 227 44.07 -25.34 11.46
CA GLN A 227 43.01 -24.96 12.41
C GLN A 227 42.99 -23.45 12.67
N GLU A 228 44.15 -22.85 12.89
CA GLU A 228 44.26 -21.39 13.10
C GLU A 228 43.86 -20.61 11.84
N LEU A 229 44.30 -21.03 10.65
CA LEU A 229 43.90 -20.41 9.39
C LEU A 229 42.39 -20.47 9.16
N ARG A 230 41.72 -21.57 9.52
CA ARG A 230 40.26 -21.65 9.43
C ARG A 230 39.57 -20.66 10.35
N GLU A 231 40.02 -20.52 11.60
CA GLU A 231 39.44 -19.55 12.54
C GLU A 231 39.69 -18.11 12.07
N LEU A 232 40.89 -17.83 11.56
CA LEU A 232 41.26 -16.52 11.03
C LEU A 232 40.44 -16.17 9.79
N HIS A 233 40.21 -17.13 8.89
CA HIS A 233 39.32 -16.98 7.74
C HIS A 233 37.87 -16.71 8.18
N ARG A 234 37.36 -17.43 9.19
CA ARG A 234 36.01 -17.20 9.75
C ARG A 234 35.87 -15.77 10.30
N ARG A 235 36.87 -15.28 11.05
CA ARG A 235 36.89 -13.90 11.54
C ARG A 235 36.94 -12.87 10.41
N PHE A 236 37.76 -13.11 9.40
CA PHE A 236 37.84 -12.25 8.22
C PHE A 236 36.50 -12.16 7.48
N GLN A 237 35.79 -13.28 7.30
CA GLN A 237 34.46 -13.30 6.69
C GLN A 237 33.42 -12.53 7.52
N ALA A 238 33.45 -12.70 8.85
CA ALA A 238 32.57 -11.95 9.75
C ALA A 238 32.83 -10.43 9.66
N MET A 239 34.10 -10.02 9.64
CA MET A 239 34.48 -8.61 9.49
C MET A 239 34.13 -8.03 8.13
N THR A 240 34.28 -8.80 7.06
CA THR A 240 33.87 -8.38 5.71
C THR A 240 32.36 -8.11 5.66
N THR A 241 31.56 -8.99 6.27
CA THR A 241 30.10 -8.81 6.40
C THR A 241 29.76 -7.53 7.18
N ARG A 242 30.43 -7.32 8.32
CA ARG A 242 30.25 -6.11 9.15
C ARG A 242 30.60 -4.83 8.39
N VAL A 243 31.69 -4.80 7.63
CA VAL A 243 32.06 -3.64 6.80
C VAL A 243 31.01 -3.39 5.72
N ALA A 244 30.49 -4.44 5.07
CA ALA A 244 29.42 -4.30 4.09
C ALA A 244 28.15 -3.68 4.69
N GLU A 245 27.80 -4.06 5.92
CA GLU A 245 26.69 -3.44 6.67
C GLU A 245 26.94 -1.98 7.02
N LEU A 246 28.13 -1.64 7.55
CA LEU A 246 28.48 -0.26 7.86
C LEU A 246 28.45 0.64 6.61
N CYS A 247 28.98 0.15 5.48
CA CYS A 247 28.92 0.85 4.21
C CYS A 247 27.47 1.07 3.71
N ARG A 248 26.58 0.08 3.91
CA ARG A 248 25.15 0.24 3.60
C ARG A 248 24.51 1.31 4.48
N SER A 249 24.76 1.27 5.79
CA SER A 249 24.29 2.29 6.73
C SER A 249 24.79 3.70 6.38
N GLN A 250 26.04 3.82 5.94
CA GLN A 250 26.61 5.09 5.49
C GLN A 250 25.84 5.70 4.33
N LYS A 251 25.55 4.90 3.30
CA LYS A 251 24.79 5.36 2.13
C LYS A 251 23.41 5.89 2.53
N ILE A 252 22.75 5.20 3.45
CA ILE A 252 21.42 5.59 3.95
C ILE A 252 21.50 6.92 4.74
N LEU A 253 22.39 7.02 5.71
CA LEU A 253 22.47 8.16 6.64
C LEU A 253 23.02 9.45 5.99
N THR A 254 23.92 9.30 5.02
CA THR A 254 24.51 10.44 4.29
C THR A 254 23.68 10.88 3.09
N GLY A 255 22.69 10.08 2.68
CA GLY A 255 21.87 10.37 1.49
C GLY A 255 22.61 10.17 0.16
N MET A 256 23.78 9.52 0.16
CA MET A 256 24.43 9.07 -1.07
C MET A 256 23.57 7.98 -1.73
N ARG A 257 22.60 8.40 -2.54
CA ARG A 257 22.03 7.56 -3.61
C ARG A 257 23.23 6.99 -4.37
N ALA A 258 23.24 5.68 -4.56
CA ALA A 258 24.29 5.01 -5.30
C ALA A 258 24.49 5.69 -6.66
N THR A 259 25.52 6.54 -6.77
CA THR A 259 26.08 6.97 -8.05
C THR A 259 26.88 5.79 -8.60
N GLY A 260 26.16 4.76 -9.03
CA GLY A 260 26.67 3.82 -10.01
C GLY A 260 26.60 4.48 -11.39
N PRO A 261 27.54 4.19 -12.30
CA PRO A 261 27.55 4.78 -13.63
C PRO A 261 26.29 4.35 -14.37
N HIS A 262 25.47 5.32 -14.72
CA HIS A 262 24.39 5.15 -15.68
C HIS A 262 25.03 4.74 -17.02
N PRO A 263 24.69 3.59 -17.63
CA PRO A 263 25.02 3.40 -19.04
C PRO A 263 24.30 4.48 -19.82
N ALA A 264 25.07 5.15 -20.69
CA ALA A 264 24.65 6.29 -21.49
C ALA A 264 23.28 6.05 -22.13
N SER A 265 22.29 6.85 -21.73
CA SER A 265 21.08 7.05 -22.52
C SER A 265 21.51 7.71 -23.83
N VAL A 266 21.48 6.91 -24.90
CA VAL A 266 21.56 7.36 -26.28
C VAL A 266 20.56 8.51 -26.46
N GLY A 267 21.09 9.71 -26.69
CA GLY A 267 20.32 10.90 -26.97
C GLY A 267 19.57 10.71 -28.28
N ILE A 268 18.25 10.55 -28.21
CA ILE A 268 17.38 10.80 -29.35
C ILE A 268 17.21 12.32 -29.43
N GLN A 269 18.00 12.93 -30.31
CA GLN A 269 17.81 14.29 -30.79
C GLN A 269 16.47 14.36 -31.56
N PRO A 270 15.66 15.41 -31.37
CA PRO A 270 14.55 15.67 -32.28
C PRO A 270 15.10 16.31 -33.56
N GLN A 271 15.16 15.55 -34.65
CA GLN A 271 15.22 16.12 -36.00
C GLN A 271 13.81 16.38 -36.48
N GLY A 272 13.52 17.64 -36.83
CA GLY A 272 12.21 18.04 -37.35
C GLY A 272 12.11 19.50 -37.75
N SER A 273 13.18 20.11 -38.27
CA SER A 273 13.11 21.36 -39.04
C SER A 273 13.47 21.06 -40.49
N LEU A 274 12.45 20.89 -41.33
CA LEU A 274 12.58 20.98 -42.79
C LEU A 274 12.01 22.33 -43.23
N LEU A 275 12.90 23.33 -43.29
CA LEU A 275 12.85 24.34 -44.35
C LEU A 275 13.15 23.63 -45.68
N VAL A 276 12.47 23.96 -46.78
CA VAL A 276 12.99 24.69 -47.97
C VAL A 276 11.79 25.02 -48.92
N PRO A 277 11.92 25.79 -50.04
CA PRO A 277 11.94 27.25 -50.18
C PRO A 277 10.74 27.85 -50.98
N VAL A 278 10.73 29.18 -50.99
CA VAL A 278 10.04 30.10 -51.92
C VAL A 278 10.47 29.91 -53.37
N THR A 279 9.53 29.97 -54.34
CA THR A 279 9.70 30.69 -55.63
C THR A 279 8.36 30.98 -56.31
N SER A 280 8.22 32.25 -56.73
CA SER A 280 7.33 32.87 -57.73
C SER A 280 5.83 33.00 -57.45
#